data_AF-A0A6I1QZ04-F1
#
_entry.id   AF-A0A6I1QZ04-F1
#
_cell.length_a   1.000
_cell.length_b   1.000
_cell.length_c   1.000
_cell.angle_alpha   90.00
_cell.angle_beta   90.00
_cell.angle_gamma   90.00
#
_symmetry.space_group_name_H-M   'P 1'
#
loop_
_entity.id
_entity.type
_entity.pdbx_description
1 polymer ?
#
loop_
_entity_poly.entity_id
_entity_poly.type
_entity_poly.pdbx_seq_one_letter_code
_entity_poly.pdbx_strand_id
1 'polypeptide(L)'
;MPKRSGDEGTADSGRVYLANLGERVRKLRERQGLTLKRMAQLSGLSDRFIIEVEKGKANPSLTSLINLAHALQTSLTDLLPTDFADDVPALSGSANKILALLQSRPPEQISRVVACVSSYLEHAKGFHVSLVGMRGAGKTTVGNLLARSLKAPFYELDALIERDTGLSLAEIFDLEGENYYRAVEERVLQRVLKKAPGVIAAGGGLVMNPTSLLLLKLNSFVVWLQASPEALIARVRAEKDERPLGAHPHVRKQLKAILDRRTPYYAQADFLVNTTHQSADRIGKTILHAFRNSANPQRVKS
;
A
#
# COMPACT_ATOMS: atom_id res chain seq x y z
N MET A 1 -1.09 -30.46 -28.64
CA MET A 1 -1.50 -29.84 -27.36
C MET A 1 -0.28 -29.41 -26.58
N PRO A 2 0.06 -28.11 -26.52
CA PRO A 2 1.12 -27.62 -25.65
C PRO A 2 0.55 -27.27 -24.27
N LYS A 3 1.31 -27.60 -23.22
CA LYS A 3 1.02 -27.34 -21.80
C LYS A 3 1.82 -26.11 -21.36
N ARG A 4 1.19 -25.30 -20.48
CA ARG A 4 1.76 -24.45 -19.41
C ARG A 4 2.50 -23.15 -19.80
N SER A 5 1.99 -22.04 -19.25
CA SER A 5 2.72 -20.75 -19.07
C SER A 5 2.34 -20.03 -17.76
N GLY A 6 1.77 -20.72 -16.77
CA GLY A 6 1.32 -20.13 -15.49
C GLY A 6 2.12 -20.55 -14.24
N ASP A 7 3.16 -21.37 -14.38
CA ASP A 7 3.87 -22.03 -13.26
C ASP A 7 5.27 -21.43 -12.98
N GLU A 8 5.75 -20.49 -13.83
CA GLU A 8 7.11 -19.95 -13.72
C GLU A 8 7.22 -18.80 -12.70
N GLY A 9 6.20 -17.94 -12.57
CA GLY A 9 6.23 -16.79 -11.65
C GLY A 9 6.07 -17.12 -10.15
N THR A 10 5.32 -18.17 -9.84
CA THR A 10 5.13 -18.68 -8.47
C THR A 10 6.35 -19.47 -7.99
N ALA A 11 6.95 -20.26 -8.88
CA ALA A 11 8.18 -21.01 -8.60
C ALA A 11 9.38 -20.10 -8.34
N ASP A 12 9.48 -18.97 -9.05
CA ASP A 12 10.56 -17.99 -8.86
C ASP A 12 10.41 -17.23 -7.53
N SER A 13 9.19 -16.81 -7.20
CA SER A 13 8.88 -16.14 -5.92
C SER A 13 9.18 -17.02 -4.70
N GLY A 14 8.83 -18.32 -4.78
CA GLY A 14 9.13 -19.28 -3.71
C GLY A 14 10.64 -19.51 -3.50
N ARG A 15 11.43 -19.52 -4.58
CA ARG A 15 12.90 -19.65 -4.48
C ARG A 15 13.54 -18.43 -3.83
N VAL A 16 13.10 -17.23 -4.19
CA VAL A 16 13.56 -15.98 -3.56
C VAL A 16 13.23 -15.97 -2.07
N TYR A 17 12.02 -16.41 -1.70
CA TYR A 17 11.60 -16.48 -0.30
C TYR A 17 12.46 -17.45 0.53
N LEU A 18 12.75 -18.64 0.00
CA LEU A 18 13.62 -19.63 0.66
C LEU A 18 15.07 -19.14 0.77
N ALA A 19 15.58 -18.41 -0.22
CA ALA A 19 16.90 -17.79 -0.16
C ALA A 19 16.99 -16.75 0.98
N ASN A 20 15.98 -15.88 1.10
CA ASN A 20 15.91 -14.87 2.15
C ASN A 20 15.80 -15.50 3.56
N LEU A 21 14.97 -16.54 3.69
CA LEU A 21 14.87 -17.34 4.91
C LEU A 21 16.24 -17.92 5.29
N GLY A 22 16.93 -18.54 4.33
CA GLY A 22 18.25 -19.13 4.54
C GLY A 22 19.30 -18.12 5.01
N GLU A 23 19.35 -16.95 4.37
CA GLU A 23 20.24 -15.86 4.77
C GLU A 23 19.96 -15.39 6.20
N ARG A 24 18.68 -15.31 6.58
CA ARG A 24 18.26 -14.87 7.92
C ARG A 24 18.61 -15.87 9.00
N VAL A 25 18.37 -17.16 8.76
CA VAL A 25 18.80 -18.26 9.64
C VAL A 25 20.32 -18.18 9.88
N ARG A 26 21.09 -18.00 8.80
CA ARG A 26 22.55 -17.85 8.87
C ARG A 26 22.98 -16.64 9.69
N LYS A 27 22.42 -15.46 9.41
CA LYS A 27 22.73 -14.20 10.13
C LYS A 27 22.43 -14.31 11.62
N LEU A 28 21.30 -14.90 12.00
CA LEU A 28 20.93 -15.10 13.40
C LEU A 28 21.87 -16.10 14.09
N ARG A 29 22.21 -17.20 13.41
CA ARG A 29 23.17 -18.18 13.92
C ARG A 29 24.54 -17.53 14.19
N GLU A 30 25.05 -16.76 13.22
CA GLU A 30 26.34 -16.06 13.33
C GLU A 30 26.32 -15.00 14.45
N ARG A 31 25.23 -14.24 14.60
CA ARG A 31 25.05 -13.27 15.70
C ARG A 31 25.08 -13.91 17.09
N GLN A 32 24.62 -15.15 17.20
CA GLN A 32 24.67 -15.91 18.45
C GLN A 32 25.96 -16.70 18.64
N GLY A 33 26.94 -16.57 17.73
CA GLY A 33 28.21 -17.29 17.80
C GLY A 33 28.06 -18.81 17.65
N LEU A 34 26.95 -19.28 17.08
CA LEU A 34 26.68 -20.71 16.94
C LEU A 34 27.38 -21.27 15.70
N THR A 35 28.10 -22.38 15.88
CA THR A 35 28.59 -23.19 14.75
C THR A 35 27.42 -23.98 14.15
N LEU A 36 27.53 -24.38 12.87
CA LEU A 36 26.52 -25.25 12.23
C LEU A 36 26.26 -26.52 13.05
N LYS A 37 27.34 -27.15 13.53
CA LYS A 37 27.28 -28.36 14.36
C LYS A 37 26.56 -28.12 15.68
N ARG A 38 26.78 -26.95 16.30
CA ARG A 38 26.08 -26.59 17.53
C ARG A 38 24.59 -26.30 17.27
N MET A 39 24.27 -25.63 16.17
CA MET A 39 22.88 -25.36 15.77
C MET A 39 22.11 -26.66 15.48
N ALA A 40 22.73 -27.62 14.79
CA ALA A 40 22.18 -28.95 14.55
C ALA A 40 21.83 -29.66 15.86
N GLN A 41 22.76 -29.66 16.81
CA GLN A 41 22.55 -30.26 18.12
C GLN A 41 21.39 -29.60 18.89
N LEU A 42 21.30 -28.27 18.86
CA LEU A 42 20.25 -27.53 19.58
C LEU A 42 18.87 -27.66 18.93
N SER A 43 18.80 -27.74 17.60
CA SER A 43 17.55 -27.86 16.85
C SER A 43 17.09 -29.31 16.66
N GLY A 44 17.93 -30.29 16.95
CA GLY A 44 17.65 -31.70 16.65
C GLY A 44 17.61 -32.01 15.15
N LEU A 45 18.17 -31.14 14.30
CA LEU A 45 18.22 -31.29 12.85
C LEU A 45 19.63 -31.69 12.41
N SER A 46 19.75 -32.29 11.22
CA SER A 46 21.07 -32.67 10.69
C SER A 46 21.87 -31.46 10.20
N ASP A 47 23.20 -31.51 10.34
CA ASP A 47 24.13 -30.50 9.80
C ASP A 47 23.86 -30.21 8.31
N ARG A 48 23.65 -31.28 7.53
CA ARG A 48 23.37 -31.21 6.09
C ARG A 48 22.06 -30.47 5.81
N PHE A 49 21.02 -30.71 6.60
CA PHE A 49 19.75 -30.03 6.42
C PHE A 49 19.85 -28.53 6.71
N ILE A 50 20.55 -28.16 7.79
CA ILE A 50 20.79 -26.74 8.11
C ILE A 50 21.56 -26.05 6.99
N ILE A 51 22.58 -26.70 6.42
CA ILE A 51 23.33 -26.15 5.28
C ILE A 51 22.41 -25.92 4.07
N GLU A 52 21.50 -26.84 3.78
CA GLU A 52 20.56 -26.69 2.66
C GLU A 52 19.50 -25.61 2.95
N VAL A 53 19.10 -25.44 4.21
CA VAL A 53 18.25 -24.31 4.65
C VAL A 53 18.98 -22.98 4.46
N GLU A 54 20.21 -22.83 4.95
CA GLU A 54 21.00 -21.59 4.82
C GLU A 54 21.32 -21.22 3.37
N LYS A 55 21.38 -22.21 2.47
CA LYS A 55 21.54 -22.01 1.03
C LYS A 55 20.23 -21.71 0.30
N GLY A 56 19.08 -21.71 1.00
CA GLY A 56 17.75 -21.53 0.40
C GLY A 56 17.31 -22.67 -0.50
N LYS A 57 17.92 -23.86 -0.37
CA LYS A 57 17.63 -25.04 -1.20
C LYS A 57 16.65 -26.00 -0.55
N ALA A 58 16.51 -25.94 0.77
CA ALA A 58 15.56 -26.76 1.51
C ALA A 58 14.18 -26.08 1.57
N ASN A 59 13.11 -26.88 1.53
CA ASN A 59 11.77 -26.47 1.93
C ASN A 59 11.48 -27.06 3.32
N PRO A 60 11.87 -26.37 4.40
CA PRO A 60 11.75 -26.91 5.75
C PRO A 60 10.28 -27.05 6.17
N SER A 61 9.95 -28.14 6.86
CA SER A 61 8.65 -28.27 7.49
C SER A 61 8.47 -27.21 8.59
N LEU A 62 7.22 -26.88 8.91
CA LEU A 62 6.90 -25.95 10.00
C LEU A 62 7.55 -26.38 11.33
N THR A 63 7.57 -27.69 11.62
CA THR A 63 8.24 -28.25 12.81
C THR A 63 9.74 -27.97 12.79
N SER A 64 10.38 -28.11 11.62
CA SER A 64 11.81 -27.81 11.48
C SER A 64 12.11 -26.33 11.71
N LEU A 65 11.23 -25.45 11.24
CA LEU A 65 11.33 -24.01 11.46
C LEU A 65 11.17 -23.64 12.95
N ILE A 66 10.21 -24.24 13.64
CA ILE A 66 10.01 -24.05 15.08
C ILE A 66 11.26 -24.51 15.85
N ASN A 67 11.83 -25.65 15.49
CA ASN A 67 13.05 -26.15 16.12
C ASN A 67 14.25 -25.23 15.88
N LEU A 68 14.39 -24.68 14.67
CA LEU A 68 15.40 -23.67 14.37
C LEU A 68 15.17 -22.39 15.18
N ALA A 69 13.91 -21.95 15.33
CA ALA A 69 13.54 -20.78 16.12
C ALA A 69 13.96 -20.94 17.58
N HIS A 70 13.62 -22.08 18.19
CA HIS A 70 14.01 -22.42 19.56
C HIS A 70 15.53 -22.48 19.73
N ALA A 71 16.24 -23.13 18.81
CA ALA A 71 17.70 -23.21 18.83
C ALA A 71 18.37 -21.83 18.72
N LEU A 72 17.76 -20.92 17.95
CA LEU A 72 18.16 -19.53 17.78
C LEU A 72 17.56 -18.58 18.83
N GLN A 73 16.87 -19.09 19.85
CA GLN A 73 16.23 -18.28 20.90
C GLN A 73 15.41 -17.10 20.33
N THR A 74 14.68 -17.35 19.24
CA THR A 74 13.91 -16.35 18.51
C THR A 74 12.50 -16.85 18.25
N SER A 75 11.59 -15.97 17.81
CA SER A 75 10.24 -16.38 17.43
C SER A 75 10.21 -16.91 15.99
N LEU A 76 9.23 -17.76 15.68
CA LEU A 76 9.03 -18.21 14.30
C LEU A 76 8.77 -17.02 13.35
N THR A 77 8.10 -15.98 13.83
CA THR A 77 7.83 -14.75 13.07
C THR A 77 9.09 -13.94 12.79
N ASP A 78 10.11 -14.01 13.65
CA ASP A 78 11.40 -13.36 13.42
C ASP A 78 12.28 -14.12 12.43
N LEU A 79 11.98 -15.39 12.16
CA LEU A 79 12.68 -16.21 11.17
C LEU A 79 12.11 -16.04 9.77
N LEU A 80 10.79 -15.87 9.67
CA LEU A 80 10.11 -15.71 8.40
C LEU A 80 10.35 -14.30 7.84
N PRO A 81 10.83 -14.16 6.59
CA PRO A 81 10.90 -12.86 5.95
C PRO A 81 9.49 -12.27 5.87
N THR A 82 9.31 -11.10 6.48
CA THR A 82 8.09 -10.31 6.28
C THR A 82 8.32 -9.45 5.06
N ASP A 83 7.39 -9.46 4.11
CA ASP A 83 7.47 -8.74 2.83
C ASP A 83 7.66 -7.21 2.97
N PHE A 84 7.70 -6.67 4.20
CA PHE A 84 7.67 -5.25 4.50
C PHE A 84 8.86 -4.72 5.33
N ALA A 85 9.69 -5.56 5.97
CA ALA A 85 10.60 -5.07 7.03
C ALA A 85 12.12 -5.20 6.76
N ASP A 86 12.54 -6.00 5.78
CA ASP A 86 13.96 -6.40 5.69
C ASP A 86 14.88 -5.43 4.92
N ASP A 87 14.34 -4.38 4.30
CA ASP A 87 15.13 -3.39 3.56
C ASP A 87 15.78 -2.31 4.46
N VAL A 88 15.46 -2.23 5.77
CA VAL A 88 16.00 -1.18 6.65
C VAL A 88 16.53 -1.74 7.99
N PRO A 89 17.83 -2.10 8.06
CA PRO A 89 18.47 -2.65 9.27
C PRO A 89 18.29 -1.80 10.53
N ALA A 90 18.21 -0.47 10.37
CA ALA A 90 18.01 0.49 11.47
C ALA A 90 16.61 0.44 12.11
N LEU A 91 15.58 -0.07 11.41
CA LEU A 91 14.22 -0.13 11.93
C LEU A 91 13.97 -1.34 12.84
N SER A 92 14.65 -2.45 12.63
CA SER A 92 14.33 -3.73 13.29
C SER A 92 14.34 -3.67 14.84
N GLY A 93 15.35 -3.05 15.45
CA GLY A 93 15.42 -2.90 16.91
C GLY A 93 14.46 -1.84 17.48
N SER A 94 14.34 -0.70 16.79
CA SER A 94 13.52 0.44 17.22
C SER A 94 12.03 0.15 17.06
N ALA A 95 11.63 -0.54 15.99
CA ALA A 95 10.25 -0.95 15.75
C ALA A 95 9.78 -1.93 16.82
N ASN A 96 10.60 -2.93 17.17
CA ASN A 96 10.29 -3.86 18.26
C ASN A 96 10.13 -3.15 19.60
N LYS A 97 10.97 -2.15 19.88
CA LYS A 97 10.85 -1.33 21.09
C LYS A 97 9.56 -0.50 21.10
N ILE A 98 9.18 0.10 19.98
CA ILE A 98 7.90 0.83 19.85
C ILE A 98 6.72 -0.12 20.08
N LEU A 99 6.72 -1.29 19.45
CA LEU A 99 5.67 -2.30 19.63
C LEU A 99 5.56 -2.74 21.09
N ALA A 100 6.68 -3.01 21.77
CA ALA A 100 6.69 -3.37 23.18
C ALA A 100 6.10 -2.27 24.08
N LEU A 101 6.35 -0.99 23.78
CA LEU A 101 5.78 0.13 24.53
C LEU A 101 4.26 0.25 24.37
N LEU A 102 3.71 -0.25 23.26
CA LEU A 102 2.29 -0.16 22.89
C LEU A 102 1.46 -1.38 23.32
N GLN A 103 2.07 -2.56 23.49
CA GLN A 103 1.38 -3.85 23.70
C GLN A 103 0.40 -3.91 24.88
N SER A 104 0.55 -3.06 25.90
CA SER A 104 -0.34 -3.03 27.09
C SER A 104 -0.98 -1.67 27.32
N ARG A 105 -1.11 -0.86 26.27
CA ARG A 105 -1.70 0.48 26.37
C ARG A 105 -3.17 0.47 25.98
N PRO A 106 -4.02 1.24 26.67
CA PRO A 106 -5.40 1.43 26.25
C PRO A 106 -5.46 2.06 24.84
N PRO A 107 -6.50 1.76 24.04
CA PRO A 107 -6.63 2.23 22.65
C PRO A 107 -6.47 3.75 22.48
N GLU A 108 -6.92 4.52 23.47
CA GLU A 108 -6.81 5.98 23.50
C GLU A 108 -5.35 6.46 23.54
N GLN A 109 -4.50 5.79 24.32
CA GLN A 109 -3.08 6.10 24.40
C GLN A 109 -2.36 5.72 23.11
N ILE A 110 -2.69 4.57 22.54
CA ILE A 110 -2.14 4.15 21.23
C ILE A 110 -2.50 5.19 20.17
N SER A 111 -3.76 5.64 20.13
CA SER A 111 -4.23 6.66 19.20
C SER A 111 -3.45 7.98 19.33
N ARG A 112 -3.15 8.41 20.57
CA ARG A 112 -2.33 9.61 20.82
C ARG A 112 -0.88 9.44 20.35
N VAL A 113 -0.27 8.28 20.57
CA VAL A 113 1.09 7.99 20.09
C VAL A 113 1.12 8.00 18.56
N VAL A 114 0.16 7.33 17.91
CA VAL A 114 0.03 7.34 16.45
C VAL A 114 -0.13 8.76 15.90
N ALA A 115 -0.99 9.58 16.52
CA ALA A 115 -1.16 10.98 16.10
C ALA A 115 0.13 11.79 16.25
N CYS A 116 0.85 11.64 17.37
CA CYS A 116 2.12 12.31 17.63
C CYS A 116 3.20 11.92 16.61
N VAL A 117 3.39 10.62 16.41
CA VAL A 117 4.37 10.09 15.44
C VAL A 117 4.01 10.54 14.02
N SER A 118 2.72 10.50 13.66
CA SER A 118 2.26 10.95 12.34
C SER A 118 2.59 12.43 12.10
N SER A 119 2.31 13.30 13.07
CA SER A 119 2.64 14.73 12.98
C SER A 119 4.14 15.02 12.93
N TYR A 120 4.94 14.23 13.66
CA TYR A 120 6.40 14.35 13.60
C TYR A 120 6.94 13.96 12.21
N LEU A 121 6.43 12.86 11.65
CA LEU A 121 6.83 12.35 10.34
C LEU A 121 6.32 13.21 9.16
N GLU A 122 5.28 14.03 9.35
CA GLU A 122 4.79 14.98 8.33
C GLU A 122 5.88 15.90 7.77
N HIS A 123 6.93 16.18 8.55
CA HIS A 123 8.02 17.09 8.18
C HIS A 123 9.11 16.47 7.28
N ALA A 124 9.10 15.15 7.03
CA ALA A 124 10.16 14.44 6.31
C ALA A 124 9.79 13.99 4.88
N LYS A 125 8.62 14.41 4.36
CA LYS A 125 8.01 13.81 3.16
C LYS A 125 8.72 14.14 1.84
N GLY A 126 8.94 13.13 1.01
CA GLY A 126 9.06 13.28 -0.44
C GLY A 126 7.65 13.43 -1.03
N PHE A 127 7.25 14.65 -1.39
CA PHE A 127 5.83 14.99 -1.52
C PHE A 127 5.18 14.51 -2.84
N HIS A 128 4.47 13.38 -2.78
CA HIS A 128 3.43 13.06 -3.77
C HIS A 128 2.18 13.95 -3.57
N VAL A 129 1.35 14.09 -4.61
CA VAL A 129 -0.01 14.63 -4.49
C VAL A 129 -1.01 13.54 -4.86
N SER A 130 -1.85 13.14 -3.92
CA SER A 130 -2.78 12.02 -4.13
C SER A 130 -4.21 12.50 -4.28
N LEU A 131 -4.85 12.18 -5.41
CA LEU A 131 -6.22 12.52 -5.71
C LEU A 131 -7.14 11.36 -5.32
N VAL A 132 -8.01 11.60 -4.35
CA VAL A 132 -9.06 10.67 -3.91
C VAL A 132 -10.43 11.20 -4.30
N GLY A 133 -11.40 10.30 -4.49
CA GLY A 133 -12.78 10.65 -4.81
C GLY A 133 -13.46 9.59 -5.65
N MET A 134 -14.77 9.76 -5.85
CA MET A 134 -15.57 8.81 -6.62
C MET A 134 -15.10 8.70 -8.08
N ARG A 135 -15.45 7.59 -8.74
CA ARG A 135 -15.29 7.46 -10.19
C ARG A 135 -16.06 8.58 -10.89
N GLY A 136 -15.49 9.21 -11.92
CA GLY A 136 -16.08 10.38 -12.57
C GLY A 136 -15.83 11.71 -11.84
N ALA A 137 -15.14 11.71 -10.70
CA ALA A 137 -14.75 12.96 -10.01
C ALA A 137 -13.70 13.78 -10.78
N GLY A 138 -13.08 13.21 -11.82
CA GLY A 138 -12.09 13.88 -12.67
C GLY A 138 -10.63 13.64 -12.26
N LYS A 139 -10.35 12.61 -11.44
CA LYS A 139 -9.00 12.30 -10.94
C LYS A 139 -7.96 12.17 -12.05
N THR A 140 -8.26 11.42 -13.11
CA THR A 140 -7.35 11.19 -14.24
C THR A 140 -7.08 12.48 -15.01
N THR A 141 -8.13 13.24 -15.33
CA THR A 141 -8.01 14.50 -16.08
C THR A 141 -7.27 15.58 -15.29
N VAL A 142 -7.70 15.83 -14.05
CA VAL A 142 -7.07 16.81 -13.15
C VAL A 142 -5.64 16.37 -12.80
N GLY A 143 -5.44 15.08 -12.55
CA GLY A 143 -4.14 14.53 -12.19
C GLY A 143 -3.10 14.67 -13.28
N ASN A 144 -3.46 14.39 -14.53
CA ASN A 144 -2.56 14.61 -15.67
C ASN A 144 -2.18 16.10 -15.84
N LEU A 145 -3.14 17.01 -15.70
CA LEU A 145 -2.87 18.45 -15.78
C LEU A 145 -1.96 18.93 -14.64
N LEU A 146 -2.21 18.45 -13.43
CA LEU A 146 -1.41 18.77 -12.25
C LEU A 146 0.01 18.22 -12.37
N ALA A 147 0.17 16.98 -12.83
CA ALA A 147 1.46 16.35 -13.06
C ALA A 147 2.30 17.13 -14.08
N ARG A 148 1.70 17.54 -15.20
CA ARG A 148 2.35 18.41 -16.19
C ARG A 148 2.79 19.75 -15.58
N SER A 149 1.93 20.37 -14.79
CA SER A 149 2.22 21.66 -14.12
C SER A 149 3.34 21.54 -13.09
N LEU A 150 3.45 20.40 -12.42
CA LEU A 150 4.50 20.07 -11.45
C LEU A 150 5.78 19.51 -12.11
N LYS A 151 5.76 19.22 -13.41
CA LYS A 151 6.82 18.49 -14.12
C LYS A 151 7.17 17.16 -13.43
N ALA A 152 6.14 16.47 -12.95
CA ALA A 152 6.26 15.24 -12.17
C ALA A 152 5.52 14.09 -12.86
N PRO A 153 5.85 12.82 -12.57
CA PRO A 153 5.13 11.67 -13.10
C PRO A 153 3.67 11.63 -12.61
N PHE A 154 2.79 11.07 -13.44
CA PHE A 154 1.41 10.73 -13.08
C PHE A 154 1.28 9.22 -12.91
N TYR A 155 0.71 8.79 -11.77
CA TYR A 155 0.49 7.40 -11.42
C TYR A 155 -1.01 7.16 -11.25
N GLU A 156 -1.62 6.43 -12.16
CA GLU A 156 -3.01 5.98 -12.04
C GLU A 156 -3.02 4.56 -11.48
N LEU A 157 -3.47 4.40 -10.23
CA LEU A 157 -3.37 3.10 -9.54
C LEU A 157 -4.16 2.02 -10.26
N ASP A 158 -5.37 2.32 -10.72
CA ASP A 158 -6.21 1.38 -11.48
C ASP A 158 -5.49 0.84 -12.72
N ALA A 159 -4.85 1.72 -13.51
CA ALA A 159 -4.09 1.32 -14.69
C ALA A 159 -2.81 0.55 -14.35
N LEU A 160 -2.18 0.85 -13.23
CA LEU A 160 -1.01 0.10 -12.74
C LEU A 160 -1.40 -1.29 -12.24
N ILE A 161 -2.54 -1.42 -11.58
CA ILE A 161 -3.11 -2.72 -11.16
C ILE A 161 -3.37 -3.59 -12.38
N GLU A 162 -4.07 -3.06 -13.39
CA GLU A 162 -4.36 -3.82 -14.63
C GLU A 162 -3.08 -4.25 -15.35
N ARG A 163 -2.06 -3.38 -15.38
CA ARG A 163 -0.75 -3.71 -15.94
C ARG A 163 -0.01 -4.79 -15.15
N ASP A 164 -0.09 -4.75 -13.83
CA ASP A 164 0.60 -5.70 -12.94
C ASP A 164 -0.05 -7.08 -12.94
N THR A 165 -1.39 -7.16 -13.08
CA THR A 165 -2.13 -8.44 -13.12
C THR A 165 -2.27 -8.99 -14.54
N GLY A 166 -2.19 -8.13 -15.56
CA GLY A 166 -2.53 -8.48 -16.94
C GLY A 166 -4.03 -8.67 -17.18
N LEU A 167 -4.87 -8.33 -16.19
CA LEU A 167 -6.33 -8.44 -16.22
C LEU A 167 -6.94 -7.06 -16.09
N SER A 168 -8.05 -6.81 -16.79
CA SER A 168 -8.87 -5.63 -16.55
C SER A 168 -9.45 -5.66 -15.13
N LEU A 169 -9.77 -4.49 -14.56
CA LEU A 169 -10.39 -4.46 -13.23
C LEU A 169 -11.70 -5.26 -13.19
N ALA A 170 -12.46 -5.28 -14.28
CA ALA A 170 -13.70 -6.06 -14.37
C ALA A 170 -13.41 -7.56 -14.22
N GLU A 171 -12.42 -8.10 -14.92
CA GLU A 171 -11.99 -9.49 -14.81
C GLU A 171 -11.44 -9.80 -13.41
N ILE A 172 -10.69 -8.89 -12.79
CA ILE A 172 -10.20 -9.08 -11.42
C ILE A 172 -11.38 -9.23 -10.45
N PHE A 173 -12.40 -8.38 -10.54
CA PHE A 173 -13.56 -8.46 -9.65
C PHE A 173 -14.40 -9.72 -9.92
N ASP A 174 -14.51 -10.18 -11.16
CA ASP A 174 -15.31 -11.34 -11.56
C ASP A 174 -14.61 -12.67 -11.21
N LEU A 175 -13.31 -12.78 -11.47
CA LEU A 175 -12.54 -14.02 -11.29
C LEU A 175 -11.99 -14.18 -9.87
N GLU A 176 -11.44 -13.11 -9.29
CA GLU A 176 -10.66 -13.16 -8.04
C GLU A 176 -11.39 -12.48 -6.86
N GLY A 177 -12.34 -11.60 -7.16
CA GLY A 177 -13.16 -10.88 -6.18
C GLY A 177 -12.49 -9.66 -5.55
N GLU A 178 -13.27 -8.94 -4.73
CA GLU A 178 -12.86 -7.66 -4.15
C GLU A 178 -11.66 -7.78 -3.19
N ASN A 179 -11.57 -8.86 -2.41
CA ASN A 179 -10.47 -9.03 -1.45
C ASN A 179 -9.11 -9.13 -2.14
N TYR A 180 -9.05 -9.87 -3.26
CA TYR A 180 -7.84 -9.95 -4.08
C TYR A 180 -7.49 -8.57 -4.65
N TYR A 181 -8.47 -7.87 -5.24
CA TYR A 181 -8.26 -6.50 -5.73
C TYR A 181 -7.69 -5.59 -4.63
N ARG A 182 -8.20 -5.64 -3.40
CA ARG A 182 -7.71 -4.82 -2.29
C ARG A 182 -6.26 -5.13 -1.92
N ALA A 183 -5.88 -6.40 -1.90
CA ALA A 183 -4.51 -6.81 -1.63
C ALA A 183 -3.54 -6.34 -2.73
N VAL A 184 -3.97 -6.39 -4.00
CA VAL A 184 -3.17 -5.86 -5.12
C VAL A 184 -3.11 -4.33 -5.08
N GLU A 185 -4.24 -3.64 -4.82
CA GLU A 185 -4.32 -2.18 -4.70
C GLU A 185 -3.33 -1.64 -3.67
N GLU A 186 -3.28 -2.26 -2.48
CA GLU A 186 -2.34 -1.90 -1.42
C GLU A 186 -0.87 -2.11 -1.83
N ARG A 187 -0.56 -3.24 -2.47
CA ARG A 187 0.80 -3.55 -2.95
C ARG A 187 1.27 -2.58 -4.03
N VAL A 188 0.39 -2.23 -4.97
CA VAL A 188 0.67 -1.26 -6.04
C VAL A 188 0.89 0.12 -5.44
N LEU A 189 0.04 0.55 -4.50
CA LEU A 189 0.20 1.82 -3.80
C LEU A 189 1.58 1.92 -3.13
N GLN A 190 1.97 0.92 -2.34
CA GLN A 190 3.27 0.93 -1.68
C GLN A 190 4.44 1.03 -2.66
N ARG A 191 4.37 0.32 -3.80
CA ARG A 191 5.39 0.44 -4.85
C ARG A 191 5.43 1.85 -5.45
N VAL A 192 4.29 2.50 -5.66
CA VAL A 192 4.22 3.87 -6.19
C VAL A 192 4.80 4.88 -5.20
N LEU A 193 4.52 4.73 -3.91
CA LEU A 193 5.03 5.61 -2.86
C LEU A 193 6.57 5.54 -2.70
N LYS A 194 7.21 4.47 -3.17
CA LYS A 194 8.67 4.33 -3.21
C LYS A 194 9.31 4.93 -4.48
N LYS A 195 8.52 5.39 -5.45
CA LYS A 195 9.02 6.01 -6.70
C LYS A 195 9.28 7.50 -6.51
N ALA A 196 9.72 8.17 -7.59
CA ALA A 196 9.87 9.61 -7.62
C ALA A 196 8.54 10.33 -7.24
N PRO A 197 8.61 11.43 -6.47
CA PRO A 197 7.43 12.22 -6.13
C PRO A 197 6.63 12.60 -7.38
N GLY A 198 5.31 12.42 -7.30
CA GLY A 198 4.41 12.57 -8.44
C GLY A 198 2.95 12.68 -8.03
N VAL A 199 2.07 12.78 -9.02
CA VAL A 199 0.62 12.86 -8.80
C VAL A 199 0.03 11.45 -8.88
N ILE A 200 -0.69 11.03 -7.84
CA ILE A 200 -1.31 9.71 -7.74
C ILE A 200 -2.82 9.85 -7.89
N ALA A 201 -3.45 9.13 -8.82
CA ALA A 201 -4.90 8.97 -8.85
C ALA A 201 -5.28 7.64 -8.19
N ALA A 202 -5.94 7.73 -7.04
CA ALA A 202 -6.35 6.57 -6.26
C ALA A 202 -7.70 6.01 -6.71
N GLY A 203 -7.86 4.68 -6.63
CA GLY A 203 -9.12 3.99 -6.82
C GLY A 203 -10.20 4.53 -5.87
N GLY A 204 -11.46 4.58 -6.33
CA GLY A 204 -12.54 5.20 -5.55
C GLY A 204 -12.79 4.53 -4.19
N GLY A 205 -12.48 3.25 -4.05
CA GLY A 205 -12.64 2.52 -2.79
C GLY A 205 -11.43 2.56 -1.85
N LEU A 206 -10.28 3.06 -2.29
CA LEU A 206 -9.01 2.93 -1.57
C LEU A 206 -9.07 3.49 -0.14
N VAL A 207 -9.77 4.61 0.04
CA VAL A 207 -9.93 5.27 1.35
C VAL A 207 -10.64 4.43 2.40
N MET A 208 -11.33 3.35 1.99
CA MET A 208 -12.01 2.44 2.91
C MET A 208 -11.05 1.44 3.57
N ASN A 209 -9.86 1.24 3.01
CA ASN A 209 -8.80 0.44 3.63
C ASN A 209 -7.98 1.38 4.55
N PRO A 210 -8.00 1.17 5.88
CA PRO A 210 -7.31 2.04 6.83
C PRO A 210 -5.79 2.11 6.59
N THR A 211 -5.16 0.99 6.22
CA THR A 211 -3.73 0.92 5.92
C THR A 211 -3.38 1.74 4.69
N SER A 212 -4.15 1.59 3.61
CA SER A 212 -3.94 2.36 2.38
C SER A 212 -4.18 3.85 2.57
N LEU A 213 -5.21 4.24 3.32
CA LEU A 213 -5.46 5.64 3.67
C LEU A 213 -4.31 6.22 4.50
N LEU A 214 -3.82 5.49 5.50
CA LEU A 214 -2.68 5.91 6.31
C LEU A 214 -1.43 6.10 5.46
N LEU A 215 -1.12 5.15 4.57
CA LEU A 215 0.01 5.24 3.64
C LEU A 215 -0.06 6.50 2.76
N LEU A 216 -1.24 6.82 2.21
CA LEU A 216 -1.43 8.06 1.47
C LEU A 216 -1.17 9.29 2.34
N LYS A 217 -1.75 9.35 3.54
CA LYS A 217 -1.58 10.49 4.45
C LYS A 217 -0.13 10.68 4.91
N LEU A 218 0.63 9.59 5.08
CA LEU A 218 2.02 9.65 5.50
C LEU A 218 3.00 9.99 4.37
N ASN A 219 2.62 9.83 3.10
CA ASN A 219 3.55 9.98 1.97
C ASN A 219 3.10 10.99 0.90
N SER A 220 1.94 11.63 1.07
CA SER A 220 1.40 12.54 0.08
C SER A 220 0.57 13.67 0.68
N PHE A 221 0.34 14.72 -0.12
CA PHE A 221 -0.73 15.68 0.09
C PHE A 221 -2.01 15.13 -0.53
N VAL A 222 -2.98 14.76 0.30
CA VAL A 222 -4.21 14.08 -0.11
C VAL A 222 -5.27 15.11 -0.44
N VAL A 223 -5.79 15.05 -1.68
CA VAL A 223 -6.80 15.95 -2.20
C VAL A 223 -8.06 15.17 -2.52
N TRP A 224 -9.17 15.54 -1.88
CA TRP A 224 -10.48 15.01 -2.21
C TRP A 224 -11.14 15.83 -3.34
N LEU A 225 -11.35 15.17 -4.48
CA LEU A 225 -12.18 15.67 -5.56
C LEU A 225 -13.65 15.29 -5.31
N GLN A 226 -14.42 16.24 -4.81
CA GLN A 226 -15.85 16.06 -4.55
C GLN A 226 -16.66 16.48 -5.78
N ALA A 227 -17.65 15.69 -6.16
CA ALA A 227 -18.61 16.04 -7.20
C ALA A 227 -20.02 15.62 -6.75
N SER A 228 -21.04 16.32 -7.24
CA SER A 228 -22.43 15.94 -6.99
C SER A 228 -22.76 14.58 -7.62
N PRO A 229 -23.67 13.79 -7.02
CA PRO A 229 -24.15 12.53 -7.61
C PRO A 229 -24.60 12.70 -9.07
N GLU A 230 -25.27 13.80 -9.38
CA GLU A 230 -25.75 14.14 -10.73
C GLU A 230 -24.60 14.31 -11.72
N ALA A 231 -23.53 15.03 -11.33
CA ALA A 231 -22.36 15.22 -12.16
C ALA A 231 -21.57 13.91 -12.36
N LEU A 232 -21.49 13.07 -11.32
CA LEU A 232 -20.84 11.75 -11.41
C LEU A 232 -21.57 10.84 -12.40
N ILE A 233 -22.91 10.76 -12.31
CA ILE A 233 -23.73 9.95 -13.21
C ILE A 233 -23.60 10.44 -14.66
N ALA A 234 -23.66 11.75 -14.89
CA ALA A 234 -23.51 12.33 -16.22
C ALA A 234 -22.16 11.97 -16.86
N ARG A 235 -21.07 12.03 -16.10
CA ARG A 235 -19.73 11.70 -16.57
C ARG A 235 -19.53 10.21 -16.84
N VAL A 236 -20.01 9.35 -15.94
CA VAL A 236 -19.91 7.88 -16.11
C VAL A 236 -20.69 7.42 -17.36
N ARG A 237 -21.88 8.01 -17.61
CA ARG A 237 -22.66 7.70 -18.82
C ARG A 237 -21.96 8.15 -20.11
N ALA A 238 -21.27 9.29 -20.08
CA ALA A 238 -20.52 9.80 -21.23
C ALA A 238 -19.29 8.92 -21.55
N GLU A 239 -18.70 8.26 -20.55
CA GLU A 239 -17.52 7.38 -20.69
C GLU A 239 -17.85 5.97 -21.25
N LYS A 240 -19.12 5.62 -21.51
CA LYS A 240 -19.57 4.30 -22.02
C LYS A 240 -18.98 3.08 -21.28
N ASP A 241 -18.79 3.18 -19.96
CA ASP A 241 -18.25 2.08 -19.16
C ASP A 241 -19.39 1.19 -18.62
N GLU A 242 -19.36 -0.11 -18.95
CA GLU A 242 -20.43 -1.10 -18.73
C GLU A 242 -20.40 -1.79 -17.34
N ARG A 243 -19.59 -1.31 -16.40
CA ARG A 243 -19.65 -1.78 -14.99
C ARG A 243 -21.06 -1.53 -14.41
N PRO A 244 -21.53 -2.28 -13.37
CA PRO A 244 -22.95 -2.44 -13.00
C PRO A 244 -23.62 -1.21 -12.33
N LEU A 245 -23.36 -0.02 -12.86
CA LEU A 245 -23.90 1.27 -12.44
C LEU A 245 -24.62 1.99 -13.59
N GLY A 246 -24.71 1.40 -14.79
CA GLY A 246 -25.16 2.08 -16.00
C GLY A 246 -26.68 2.17 -16.25
N ALA A 247 -27.48 1.16 -15.84
CA ALA A 247 -28.80 0.96 -16.47
C ALA A 247 -30.04 0.95 -15.56
N HIS A 248 -29.92 1.03 -14.23
CA HIS A 248 -31.09 0.85 -13.34
C HIS A 248 -31.65 2.16 -12.71
N PRO A 249 -32.98 2.27 -12.51
CA PRO A 249 -33.63 3.37 -11.78
C PRO A 249 -33.08 3.59 -10.35
N HIS A 250 -32.46 2.55 -9.76
CA HIS A 250 -31.87 2.57 -8.43
C HIS A 250 -30.41 3.04 -8.37
N VAL A 251 -29.74 3.29 -9.51
CA VAL A 251 -28.33 3.71 -9.56
C VAL A 251 -28.07 4.97 -8.74
N ARG A 252 -28.95 5.98 -8.82
CA ARG A 252 -28.79 7.22 -8.04
C ARG A 252 -28.84 6.95 -6.54
N LYS A 253 -29.74 6.07 -6.10
CA LYS A 253 -29.89 5.70 -4.69
C LYS A 253 -28.69 4.90 -4.19
N GLN A 254 -28.19 3.95 -5.00
CA GLN A 254 -26.99 3.17 -4.70
C GLN A 254 -25.73 4.06 -4.66
N LEU A 255 -25.55 4.94 -5.63
CA LEU A 255 -24.41 5.86 -5.67
C LEU A 255 -24.41 6.80 -4.45
N LYS A 256 -25.59 7.31 -4.07
CA LYS A 256 -25.76 8.10 -2.85
C LYS A 256 -25.36 7.31 -1.61
N ALA A 257 -25.85 6.07 -1.47
CA ALA A 257 -25.47 5.22 -0.32
C ALA A 257 -23.95 4.94 -0.25
N ILE A 258 -23.30 4.72 -1.40
CA ILE A 258 -21.84 4.55 -1.47
C ILE A 258 -21.12 5.84 -1.07
N LEU A 259 -21.57 6.99 -1.58
CA LEU A 259 -21.03 8.30 -1.23
C LEU A 259 -21.17 8.58 0.27
N ASP A 260 -22.35 8.36 0.84
CA ASP A 260 -22.62 8.59 2.26
C ASP A 260 -21.69 7.73 3.13
N ARG A 261 -21.46 6.47 2.74
CA ARG A 261 -20.53 5.55 3.42
C ARG A 261 -19.06 5.98 3.30
N ARG A 262 -18.64 6.53 2.14
CA ARG A 262 -17.24 6.89 1.86
C ARG A 262 -16.87 8.30 2.29
N THR A 263 -17.83 9.20 2.43
CA THR A 263 -17.63 10.62 2.76
C THR A 263 -16.80 10.81 4.05
N PRO A 264 -17.05 10.10 5.17
CA PRO A 264 -16.23 10.24 6.36
C PRO A 264 -14.74 9.93 6.15
N TYR A 265 -14.41 9.04 5.20
CA TYR A 265 -13.04 8.69 4.86
C TYR A 265 -12.42 9.70 3.90
N TYR A 266 -13.16 10.15 2.88
CA TYR A 266 -12.70 11.23 2.00
C TYR A 266 -12.47 12.55 2.75
N ALA A 267 -13.27 12.84 3.77
CA ALA A 267 -13.16 14.04 4.60
C ALA A 267 -11.85 14.09 5.42
N GLN A 268 -11.10 12.99 5.51
CA GLN A 268 -9.78 12.96 6.18
C GLN A 268 -8.64 13.47 5.29
N ALA A 269 -8.94 13.87 4.04
CA ALA A 269 -8.00 14.47 3.11
C ALA A 269 -7.51 15.85 3.60
N ASP A 270 -6.30 16.24 3.19
CA ASP A 270 -5.69 17.53 3.56
C ASP A 270 -6.38 18.71 2.87
N PHE A 271 -6.98 18.47 1.70
CA PHE A 271 -7.66 19.51 0.92
C PHE A 271 -8.89 18.98 0.18
N LEU A 272 -9.97 19.73 0.21
CA LEU A 272 -11.22 19.46 -0.50
C LEU A 272 -11.36 20.40 -1.70
N VAL A 273 -11.65 19.85 -2.88
CA VAL A 273 -12.02 20.63 -4.06
C VAL A 273 -13.31 20.10 -4.67
N ASN A 274 -14.29 20.99 -4.82
CA ASN A 274 -15.51 20.68 -5.55
C ASN A 274 -15.26 20.79 -7.06
N THR A 275 -15.47 19.69 -7.80
CA THR A 275 -15.27 19.60 -9.25
C THR A 275 -16.56 19.79 -10.06
N THR A 276 -17.67 20.09 -9.39
CA THR A 276 -18.97 20.33 -10.02
C THR A 276 -18.94 21.68 -10.75
N HIS A 277 -19.26 21.70 -12.05
CA HIS A 277 -19.26 22.89 -12.92
C HIS A 277 -17.93 23.68 -13.01
N GLN A 278 -16.79 23.06 -12.65
CA GLN A 278 -15.47 23.68 -12.79
C GLN A 278 -14.64 22.98 -13.88
N SER A 279 -13.81 23.77 -14.58
CA SER A 279 -12.87 23.22 -15.56
C SER A 279 -11.71 22.52 -14.84
N ALA A 280 -11.18 21.46 -15.47
CA ALA A 280 -10.05 20.71 -14.92
C ALA A 280 -8.79 21.58 -14.72
N ASP A 281 -8.59 22.59 -15.57
CA ASP A 281 -7.50 23.57 -15.44
C ASP A 281 -7.64 24.43 -14.17
N ARG A 282 -8.84 24.96 -13.89
CA ARG A 282 -9.09 25.75 -12.67
C ARG A 282 -8.92 24.91 -11.41
N ILE A 283 -9.41 23.67 -11.43
CA ILE A 283 -9.24 22.71 -10.34
C ILE A 283 -7.75 22.44 -10.12
N GLY A 284 -7.00 22.11 -11.19
CA GLY A 284 -5.57 21.85 -11.13
C GLY A 284 -4.77 23.02 -10.56
N LYS A 285 -5.07 24.27 -10.97
CA LYS A 285 -4.45 25.49 -10.43
C LYS A 285 -4.75 25.69 -8.94
N THR A 286 -6.00 25.46 -8.53
CA THR A 286 -6.41 25.55 -7.11
C THR A 286 -5.63 24.55 -6.25
N ILE A 287 -5.52 23.30 -6.72
CA ILE A 287 -4.77 22.23 -6.02
C ILE A 287 -3.28 22.59 -5.96
N LEU A 288 -2.70 23.05 -7.07
CA LEU A 288 -1.30 23.44 -7.13
C LEU A 288 -0.97 24.57 -6.13
N HIS A 289 -1.85 25.56 -6.01
CA HIS A 289 -1.69 26.63 -5.04
C HIS A 289 -1.76 26.11 -3.60
N ALA A 290 -2.76 25.30 -3.27
CA ALA A 290 -2.89 24.69 -1.94
C ALA A 290 -1.66 23.84 -1.58
N PHE A 291 -1.21 22.99 -2.51
CA PHE A 291 -0.04 22.13 -2.34
C PHE A 291 1.26 22.92 -2.10
N ARG A 292 1.47 24.02 -2.84
CA ARG A 292 2.65 24.88 -2.64
C ARG A 292 2.64 25.57 -1.28
N ASN A 293 1.47 25.94 -0.78
CA ASN A 293 1.33 26.57 0.53
C ASN A 293 1.54 25.57 1.66
N SER A 294 1.06 24.33 1.52
CA SER A 294 1.33 23.26 2.50
C SER A 294 2.80 22.86 2.54
N ALA A 295 3.52 22.97 1.43
CA ALA A 295 4.95 22.67 1.35
C ALA A 295 5.84 23.79 1.94
N ASN A 296 5.30 24.98 2.24
CA ASN A 296 6.09 26.11 2.74
C ASN A 296 5.39 26.87 3.90
N PRO A 297 5.35 26.28 5.11
CA PRO A 297 4.62 26.85 6.26
C PRO A 297 5.20 28.17 6.80
N GLN A 298 6.39 28.62 6.36
CA GLN A 298 7.02 29.86 6.83
C GLN A 298 6.56 31.15 6.11
N ARG A 299 5.69 31.08 5.08
CA ARG A 299 5.23 32.28 4.34
C ARG A 299 3.93 32.93 4.83
N VAL A 300 3.32 32.45 5.91
CA VAL A 300 2.03 32.96 6.43
C VAL A 300 2.19 33.92 7.62
N LYS A 301 3.41 34.39 7.90
CA LYS A 301 3.67 35.47 8.87
C LYS A 301 4.51 36.57 8.22
N SER A 302 3.85 37.45 7.47
CA SER A 302 4.35 38.79 7.14
C SER A 302 3.16 39.72 7.04
#